data_AF-A0A351NVG4-F1
#
_entry.id   AF-A0A351NVG4-F1
#
_cell.length_a   1.000
_cell.length_b   1.000
_cell.length_c   1.000
_cell.angle_alpha   90.00
_cell.angle_beta   90.00
_cell.angle_gamma   90.00
#
_symmetry.space_group_name_H-M   'P 1'
#
loop_
_entity.id
_entity.type
_entity.pdbx_description
1 polymer ?
#
loop_
_entity_poly.entity_id
_entity_poly.type
_entity_poly.pdbx_seq_one_letter_code
_entity_poly.pdbx_strand_id
1 'polypeptide(L)'
;MSQMTPREIVHELNRHIIGQDDAKRAVAIALRNRWRRSQLGDEMRNEVTPKNILMIGPTGVGKTEIARRLAKLANAPFVKVEATKFTEVGYVGKDVESIIRDLVETSVKQCRETEMIKVDQRAMDAAEERVLDALLPPARVADGLEEKSSSTRQVFRKKLREGSLNDKEIEIAMSQTPAGVEIMAPPGMEEMTSQLQNMFSNMGKDKTTNRKVTVVEALKHIKEEEAAKLINEDDIKTTAVDAAEQNGIVFLDEIDKVCRRGESGGADVSREGVQRDLLPLIEGCTVSTKFGMIKTDHILFIASGAFHLAKPSDLIPELQGRLPIRVNLNALTVGDLERILTEPSAS
;
A
#
# COMPACT_ATOMS: atom_id res chain seq x y z
N MET A 1 4.16 4.31 -15.18
CA MET A 1 5.15 3.23 -14.91
C MET A 1 6.56 3.79 -15.01
N SER A 2 7.47 3.34 -14.15
CA SER A 2 8.89 3.71 -14.24
C SER A 2 9.49 3.26 -15.58
N GLN A 3 10.19 4.17 -16.28
CA GLN A 3 10.85 3.89 -17.56
C GLN A 3 12.26 3.30 -17.38
N MET A 4 12.65 2.98 -16.15
CA MET A 4 13.98 2.49 -15.82
C MET A 4 14.35 1.24 -16.61
N THR A 5 15.60 1.20 -17.06
CA THR A 5 16.25 0.06 -17.66
C THR A 5 16.61 -0.97 -16.59
N PRO A 6 16.80 -2.26 -16.95
CA PRO A 6 17.23 -3.26 -15.99
C PRO A 6 18.51 -2.90 -15.24
N ARG A 7 19.45 -2.19 -15.89
CA ARG A 7 20.71 -1.75 -15.25
C ARG A 7 20.47 -0.67 -14.19
N GLU A 8 19.59 0.29 -14.47
CA GLU A 8 19.20 1.32 -13.49
C GLU A 8 18.46 0.73 -12.30
N ILE A 9 17.56 -0.24 -12.54
CA ILE A 9 16.86 -0.94 -11.46
C ILE A 9 17.88 -1.68 -10.56
N VAL A 10 18.81 -2.43 -11.14
CA VAL A 10 19.87 -3.11 -10.37
C VAL A 10 20.73 -2.11 -9.61
N HIS A 11 21.09 -0.99 -10.23
CA HIS A 11 21.86 0.07 -9.58
C HIS A 11 21.13 0.63 -8.35
N GLU A 12 19.84 0.93 -8.45
CA GLU A 12 19.07 1.42 -7.32
C GLU A 12 18.89 0.34 -6.24
N LEU A 13 18.71 -0.93 -6.63
CA LEU A 13 18.69 -2.05 -5.67
C LEU A 13 20.04 -2.22 -4.94
N ASN A 14 21.17 -1.93 -5.59
CA ASN A 14 22.50 -1.98 -4.97
C ASN A 14 22.66 -0.98 -3.83
N ARG A 15 21.87 0.10 -3.79
CA ARG A 15 21.90 1.09 -2.70
C ARG A 15 21.29 0.58 -1.41
N HIS A 16 20.54 -0.52 -1.45
CA HIS A 16 19.81 -1.05 -0.30
C HIS A 16 20.14 -2.52 0.00
N ILE A 17 20.54 -3.30 -1.01
CA ILE A 17 20.81 -4.73 -0.88
C ILE A 17 22.26 -4.99 -1.27
N ILE A 18 23.00 -5.69 -0.42
CA ILE A 18 24.37 -6.13 -0.68
C ILE A 18 24.36 -7.51 -1.37
N GLY A 19 25.19 -7.67 -2.41
CA GLY A 19 25.31 -8.92 -3.17
C GLY A 19 24.03 -9.31 -3.92
N GLN A 20 23.78 -10.61 -4.08
CA GLN A 20 22.57 -11.18 -4.70
C GLN A 20 22.27 -10.65 -6.12
N ASP A 21 23.31 -10.48 -6.94
CA ASP A 21 23.20 -9.86 -8.27
C ASP A 21 22.24 -10.59 -9.21
N ASP A 22 22.21 -11.92 -9.17
CA ASP A 22 21.31 -12.72 -10.00
C ASP A 22 19.84 -12.47 -9.64
N ALA A 23 19.54 -12.37 -8.34
CA ALA A 23 18.19 -12.05 -7.88
C ALA A 23 17.78 -10.63 -8.28
N LYS A 24 18.70 -9.65 -8.17
CA LYS A 24 18.47 -8.27 -8.62
C LYS A 24 18.20 -8.20 -10.13
N ARG A 25 18.97 -8.95 -10.94
CA ARG A 25 18.76 -9.03 -12.40
C ARG A 25 17.41 -9.66 -12.72
N ALA A 26 17.04 -10.75 -12.04
CA ALA A 26 15.77 -11.44 -12.24
C ALA A 26 14.57 -10.50 -12.01
N VAL A 27 14.56 -9.79 -10.88
CA VAL A 27 13.48 -8.84 -10.57
C VAL A 27 13.47 -7.62 -11.49
N ALA A 28 14.65 -7.14 -11.91
CA ALA A 28 14.77 -6.04 -12.86
C ALA A 28 14.22 -6.39 -14.24
N ILE A 29 14.44 -7.63 -14.71
CA ILE A 29 13.86 -8.13 -15.95
C ILE A 29 12.34 -8.24 -15.83
N ALA A 30 11.83 -8.79 -14.72
CA ALA A 30 10.39 -8.91 -14.48
C ALA A 30 9.70 -7.53 -14.51
N LEU A 31 10.27 -6.55 -13.80
CA LEU A 31 9.74 -5.18 -13.81
C LEU A 31 9.84 -4.52 -15.19
N ARG A 32 10.96 -4.72 -15.91
CA ARG A 32 11.10 -4.18 -17.28
C ARG A 32 10.11 -4.80 -18.26
N ASN A 33 9.79 -6.09 -18.11
CA ASN A 33 8.80 -6.76 -18.95
C ASN A 33 7.41 -6.16 -18.77
N ARG A 34 7.08 -5.64 -17.59
CA ARG A 34 5.85 -4.88 -17.35
C ARG A 34 5.78 -3.61 -18.20
N TRP A 35 6.87 -2.83 -18.20
CA TRP A 35 6.96 -1.65 -19.06
C TRP A 35 6.86 -2.05 -20.54
N ARG A 36 7.56 -3.10 -20.97
CA ARG A 36 7.48 -3.62 -22.35
C ARG A 36 6.04 -4.02 -22.72
N ARG A 37 5.31 -4.69 -21.83
CA ARG A 37 3.90 -5.07 -21.99
C ARG A 37 3.03 -3.83 -22.26
N SER A 38 3.24 -2.73 -21.51
CA SER A 38 2.49 -1.48 -21.69
C SER A 38 2.71 -0.81 -23.05
N GLN A 39 3.80 -1.14 -23.76
CA GLN A 39 4.09 -0.62 -25.10
C GLN A 39 3.45 -1.47 -26.21
N LEU A 40 2.87 -2.62 -25.89
CA LEU A 40 2.16 -3.47 -26.85
C LEU A 40 0.74 -2.93 -27.10
N GLY A 41 0.16 -3.26 -28.26
CA GLY A 41 -1.26 -3.05 -28.54
C GLY A 41 -2.16 -3.96 -27.69
N ASP A 42 -3.43 -3.62 -27.58
CA ASP A 42 -4.35 -4.23 -26.59
C ASP A 42 -4.49 -5.75 -26.71
N GLU A 43 -4.53 -6.28 -27.94
CA GLU A 43 -4.63 -7.72 -28.21
C GLU A 43 -3.41 -8.47 -27.63
N MET A 44 -2.20 -8.04 -27.99
CA MET A 44 -0.95 -8.65 -27.49
C MET A 44 -0.69 -8.35 -26.01
N ARG A 45 -1.21 -7.23 -25.49
CA ARG A 45 -1.02 -6.83 -24.09
C ARG A 45 -1.65 -7.82 -23.13
N ASN A 46 -2.85 -8.31 -23.46
CA ASN A 46 -3.61 -9.25 -22.64
C ASN A 46 -2.98 -10.66 -22.65
N GLU A 47 -2.40 -11.08 -23.77
CA GLU A 47 -1.73 -12.38 -23.93
C GLU A 47 -0.40 -12.49 -23.15
N VAL A 48 0.24 -11.36 -22.85
CA VAL A 48 1.54 -11.36 -22.17
C VAL A 48 1.36 -11.40 -20.66
N THR A 49 1.48 -12.62 -20.11
CA THR A 49 1.45 -12.87 -18.67
C THR A 49 2.75 -12.45 -17.94
N PRO A 50 2.66 -12.02 -16.67
CA PRO A 50 3.81 -11.77 -15.82
C PRO A 50 4.74 -12.99 -15.74
N LYS A 51 6.05 -12.72 -15.71
CA LYS A 51 7.06 -13.77 -15.48
C LYS A 51 7.33 -13.86 -13.98
N ASN A 52 6.49 -14.62 -13.29
CA ASN A 52 6.61 -14.81 -11.84
C ASN A 52 7.93 -15.47 -11.46
N ILE A 53 8.35 -15.22 -10.21
CA ILE A 53 9.70 -15.51 -9.73
C ILE A 53 9.64 -16.48 -8.56
N LEU A 54 10.52 -17.48 -8.56
CA LEU A 54 10.83 -18.31 -7.40
C LEU A 54 12.24 -17.99 -6.90
N MET A 55 12.33 -17.39 -5.71
CA MET A 55 13.56 -17.12 -4.98
C MET A 55 13.90 -18.29 -4.06
N ILE A 56 15.10 -18.84 -4.21
CA ILE A 56 15.58 -19.99 -3.44
C ILE A 56 16.81 -19.54 -2.65
N GLY A 57 16.84 -19.74 -1.34
CA GLY A 57 18.05 -19.45 -0.55
C GLY A 57 17.77 -19.41 0.95
N PRO A 58 18.80 -19.39 1.82
CA PRO A 58 18.61 -19.44 3.26
C PRO A 58 17.91 -18.17 3.79
N THR A 59 17.43 -18.22 5.03
CA THR A 59 16.83 -17.06 5.70
C THR A 59 17.86 -15.93 5.86
N GLY A 60 17.38 -14.68 5.93
CA GLY A 60 18.26 -13.52 6.18
C GLY A 60 19.11 -13.02 5.00
N VAL A 61 19.10 -13.68 3.83
CA VAL A 61 19.92 -13.25 2.66
C VAL A 61 19.34 -12.10 1.84
N GLY A 62 18.20 -11.54 2.23
CA GLY A 62 17.58 -10.38 1.56
C GLY A 62 16.47 -10.67 0.56
N LYS A 63 15.90 -11.90 0.52
CA LYS A 63 14.78 -12.27 -0.38
C LYS A 63 13.61 -11.28 -0.33
N THR A 64 13.08 -11.05 0.87
CA THR A 64 11.95 -10.13 1.09
C THR A 64 12.35 -8.67 0.83
N GLU A 65 13.59 -8.30 1.14
CA GLU A 65 14.05 -6.91 0.97
C GLU A 65 14.18 -6.55 -0.52
N ILE A 66 14.66 -7.47 -1.35
CA ILE A 66 14.68 -7.29 -2.81
C ILE A 66 13.27 -7.03 -3.36
N ALA A 67 12.29 -7.84 -2.95
CA ALA A 67 10.90 -7.69 -3.40
C ALA A 67 10.27 -6.38 -2.90
N ARG A 68 10.48 -6.03 -1.63
CA ARG A 68 10.00 -4.77 -1.02
C ARG A 68 10.58 -3.55 -1.72
N ARG A 69 11.89 -3.54 -1.98
CA ARG A 69 12.58 -2.44 -2.66
C ARG A 69 12.16 -2.33 -4.12
N LEU A 70 11.97 -3.45 -4.80
CA LEU A 70 11.41 -3.47 -6.16
C LEU A 70 10.03 -2.80 -6.20
N ALA A 71 9.15 -3.11 -5.24
CA ALA A 71 7.83 -2.52 -5.17
C ALA A 71 7.86 -1.01 -4.91
N LYS A 72 8.69 -0.56 -3.96
CA LYS A 72 8.90 0.87 -3.67
C LYS A 72 9.42 1.61 -4.90
N LEU A 73 10.40 1.04 -5.61
CA LEU A 73 10.97 1.60 -6.84
C LEU A 73 9.96 1.68 -7.98
N ALA A 74 9.07 0.70 -8.09
CA ALA A 74 8.02 0.67 -9.09
C ALA A 74 6.79 1.53 -8.72
N ASN A 75 6.76 2.10 -7.51
CA ASN A 75 5.54 2.67 -6.90
C ASN A 75 4.36 1.69 -7.00
N ALA A 76 4.60 0.42 -6.68
CA ALA A 76 3.66 -0.68 -6.83
C ALA A 76 3.06 -1.09 -5.47
N PRO A 77 1.75 -1.41 -5.40
CA PRO A 77 1.15 -2.04 -4.24
C PRO A 77 1.85 -3.37 -3.93
N PHE A 78 2.15 -3.61 -2.65
CA PHE A 78 2.92 -4.76 -2.20
C PHE A 78 2.31 -5.41 -0.97
N VAL A 79 2.13 -6.73 -1.02
CA VAL A 79 1.72 -7.53 0.15
C VAL A 79 2.70 -8.68 0.37
N LYS A 80 3.08 -8.92 1.63
CA LYS A 80 3.82 -10.11 2.07
C LYS A 80 2.84 -11.04 2.77
N VAL A 81 2.80 -12.31 2.36
CA VAL A 81 2.02 -13.36 3.03
C VAL A 81 2.87 -14.62 3.19
N GLU A 82 2.72 -15.32 4.31
CA GLU A 82 3.36 -16.62 4.56
C GLU A 82 2.44 -17.74 4.07
N ALA A 83 2.97 -18.67 3.27
CA ALA A 83 2.17 -19.75 2.66
C ALA A 83 1.59 -20.72 3.71
N THR A 84 2.26 -20.88 4.85
CA THR A 84 1.82 -21.72 5.98
C THR A 84 0.53 -21.23 6.63
N LYS A 85 0.19 -19.94 6.48
CA LYS A 85 -1.05 -19.35 6.99
C LYS A 85 -2.32 -20.05 6.50
N PHE A 86 -2.23 -20.78 5.38
CA PHE A 86 -3.35 -21.47 4.75
C PHE A 86 -3.38 -23.00 5.03
N THR A 87 -2.39 -23.54 5.77
CA THR A 87 -2.25 -25.00 5.98
C THR A 87 -2.92 -25.55 7.25
N GLU A 88 -3.52 -24.72 8.10
CA GLU A 88 -4.03 -25.15 9.41
C GLU A 88 -5.56 -25.10 9.54
N VAL A 89 -6.11 -26.12 10.21
CA VAL A 89 -7.51 -26.30 10.65
C VAL A 89 -7.95 -25.22 11.68
N GLY A 90 -7.13 -24.18 11.89
CA GLY A 90 -7.27 -23.17 12.95
C GLY A 90 -7.67 -21.76 12.48
N TYR A 91 -8.03 -21.55 11.21
CA TYR A 91 -8.62 -20.28 10.78
C TYR A 91 -9.81 -20.52 9.86
N VAL A 92 -10.97 -20.80 10.48
CA VAL A 92 -12.27 -20.71 9.82
C VAL A 92 -12.38 -19.30 9.23
N GLY A 93 -12.18 -19.14 7.91
CA GLY A 93 -12.52 -17.91 7.18
C GLY A 93 -11.39 -17.14 6.48
N LYS A 94 -10.11 -17.57 6.50
CA LYS A 94 -9.07 -16.92 5.66
C LYS A 94 -8.77 -17.71 4.38
N ASP A 95 -9.65 -17.48 3.43
CA ASP A 95 -9.51 -17.78 2.01
C ASP A 95 -8.22 -17.18 1.41
N VAL A 96 -7.56 -17.89 0.49
CA VAL A 96 -6.38 -17.42 -0.26
C VAL A 96 -6.65 -16.11 -1.00
N GLU A 97 -7.90 -15.84 -1.38
CA GLU A 97 -8.30 -14.57 -1.97
C GLU A 97 -8.06 -13.36 -1.06
N SER A 98 -7.92 -13.57 0.27
CA SER A 98 -7.55 -12.50 1.20
C SER A 98 -6.23 -11.81 0.84
N ILE A 99 -5.32 -12.52 0.17
CA ILE A 99 -4.07 -11.94 -0.36
C ILE A 99 -4.37 -10.77 -1.31
N ILE A 100 -5.36 -10.93 -2.19
CA ILE A 100 -5.74 -9.90 -3.17
C ILE A 100 -6.51 -8.77 -2.49
N ARG A 101 -7.36 -9.09 -1.50
CA ARG A 101 -8.07 -8.08 -0.69
C ARG A 101 -7.07 -7.16 0.04
N ASP A 102 -6.06 -7.74 0.68
CA ASP A 102 -4.99 -7.01 1.39
C ASP A 102 -4.13 -6.17 0.43
N LEU A 103 -3.85 -6.68 -0.78
CA LEU A 103 -3.12 -5.95 -1.83
C LEU A 103 -3.87 -4.69 -2.27
N VAL A 104 -5.18 -4.80 -2.47
CA VAL A 104 -6.03 -3.68 -2.92
C VAL A 104 -6.18 -2.64 -1.82
N GLU A 105 -6.32 -3.06 -0.56
CA GLU A 105 -6.27 -2.13 0.58
C GLU A 105 -4.97 -1.33 0.63
N THR A 106 -3.84 -2.01 0.39
CA THR A 106 -2.52 -1.35 0.30
C THR A 106 -2.49 -0.35 -0.87
N SER A 107 -3.06 -0.73 -2.02
CA SER A 107 -3.18 0.14 -3.20
C SER A 107 -3.99 1.41 -2.90
N VAL A 108 -5.17 1.27 -2.27
CA VAL A 108 -6.05 2.39 -1.90
C VAL A 108 -5.32 3.34 -0.95
N LYS A 109 -4.62 2.80 0.06
CA LYS A 109 -3.84 3.61 0.99
C LYS A 109 -2.76 4.42 0.26
N GLN A 110 -2.00 3.78 -0.62
CA GLN A 110 -0.93 4.41 -1.40
C GLN A 110 -1.47 5.49 -2.36
N CYS A 111 -2.59 5.24 -3.03
CA CYS A 111 -3.26 6.23 -3.88
C CYS A 111 -3.74 7.43 -3.06
N ARG A 112 -4.36 7.20 -1.90
CA ARG A 112 -4.83 8.27 -1.01
C ARG A 112 -3.67 9.13 -0.51
N GLU A 113 -2.55 8.53 -0.08
CA GLU A 113 -1.35 9.26 0.33
C GLU A 113 -0.80 10.13 -0.82
N THR A 114 -0.79 9.60 -2.04
CA THR A 114 -0.35 10.34 -3.23
C THR A 114 -1.27 11.53 -3.54
N GLU A 115 -2.59 11.34 -3.48
CA GLU A 115 -3.55 12.43 -3.71
C GLU A 115 -3.50 13.49 -2.60
N MET A 116 -3.33 13.08 -1.34
CA MET A 116 -3.13 14.01 -0.22
C MET A 116 -1.94 14.93 -0.44
N ILE A 117 -0.81 14.41 -0.94
CA ILE A 117 0.37 15.21 -1.27
C ILE A 117 0.07 16.22 -2.39
N LYS A 118 -0.70 15.83 -3.41
CA LYS A 118 -1.07 16.73 -4.53
C LYS A 118 -1.94 17.89 -4.08
N VAL A 119 -2.85 17.67 -3.13
CA VAL A 119 -3.77 18.69 -2.64
C VAL A 119 -3.21 19.49 -1.46
N ASP A 120 -2.06 19.11 -0.90
CA ASP A 120 -1.50 19.65 0.35
C ASP A 120 -1.41 21.19 0.36
N GLN A 121 -0.86 21.78 -0.70
CA GLN A 121 -0.74 23.24 -0.82
C GLN A 121 -2.10 23.93 -0.91
N ARG A 122 -3.02 23.39 -1.73
CA ARG A 122 -4.37 23.95 -1.89
C ARG A 122 -5.18 23.84 -0.61
N ALA A 123 -5.04 22.72 0.11
CA ALA A 123 -5.65 22.52 1.41
C ALA A 123 -5.08 23.47 2.46
N MET A 124 -3.76 23.72 2.43
CA MET A 124 -3.11 24.70 3.30
C MET A 124 -3.61 26.12 3.02
N ASP A 125 -3.65 26.56 1.76
CA ASP A 125 -4.15 27.89 1.40
C ASP A 125 -5.62 28.06 1.83
N ALA A 126 -6.48 27.07 1.61
CA ALA A 126 -7.88 27.09 2.05
C ALA A 126 -8.02 27.12 3.59
N ALA A 127 -7.16 26.38 4.30
CA ALA A 127 -7.12 26.40 5.75
C ALA A 127 -6.66 27.76 6.30
N GLU A 128 -5.65 28.38 5.68
CA GLU A 128 -5.22 29.74 6.00
C GLU A 128 -6.38 30.73 5.83
N GLU A 129 -7.17 30.65 4.75
CA GLU A 129 -8.33 31.53 4.57
C GLU A 129 -9.37 31.38 5.69
N ARG A 130 -9.74 30.15 6.08
CA ARG A 130 -10.68 29.91 7.19
C ARG A 130 -10.16 30.45 8.52
N VAL A 131 -8.87 30.29 8.79
CA VAL A 131 -8.25 30.82 10.02
C VAL A 131 -8.19 32.35 9.99
N LEU A 132 -7.91 32.95 8.83
CA LEU A 132 -7.95 34.40 8.66
C LEU A 132 -9.36 34.97 8.85
N ASP A 133 -10.41 34.27 8.42
CA ASP A 133 -11.80 34.69 8.66
C ASP A 133 -12.17 34.71 10.15
N ALA A 134 -11.63 33.76 10.94
CA ALA A 134 -11.81 33.76 12.40
C ALA A 134 -10.99 34.86 13.10
N LEU A 135 -9.80 35.19 12.58
CA LEU A 135 -8.93 36.24 13.13
C LEU A 135 -9.38 37.66 12.75
N LEU A 136 -9.96 37.82 11.56
CA LEU A 136 -10.42 39.07 10.99
C LEU A 136 -11.91 38.92 10.62
N PRO A 137 -12.82 38.82 11.61
CA PRO A 137 -14.23 38.70 11.32
C PRO A 137 -14.68 39.85 10.41
N PRO A 138 -15.37 39.58 9.29
CA PRO A 138 -15.79 40.63 8.38
C PRO A 138 -16.66 41.62 9.16
N ALA A 139 -16.33 42.91 9.07
CA ALA A 139 -17.20 43.95 9.58
C ALA A 139 -18.57 43.74 8.94
N ARG A 140 -19.61 43.52 9.76
CA ARG A 140 -21.00 43.38 9.28
C ARG A 140 -21.26 44.47 8.25
N VAL A 141 -21.69 44.06 7.06
CA VAL A 141 -21.95 44.90 5.89
C VAL A 141 -22.71 46.17 6.32
N ALA A 142 -21.94 47.23 6.50
CA ALA A 142 -22.39 48.61 6.54
C ALA A 142 -21.55 49.29 5.46
N ASP A 143 -22.23 49.61 4.36
CA ASP A 143 -21.77 50.27 3.13
C ASP A 143 -20.30 50.74 3.08
N GLY A 144 -19.52 50.15 2.16
CA GLY A 144 -18.42 50.88 1.49
C GLY A 144 -16.96 50.59 1.89
N LEU A 145 -16.63 49.46 2.56
CA LEU A 145 -15.26 49.17 3.04
C LEU A 145 -14.57 47.94 2.42
N GLU A 146 -14.87 47.59 1.16
CA GLU A 146 -14.26 46.41 0.51
C GLU A 146 -12.73 46.53 0.32
N GLU A 147 -12.17 47.72 0.08
CA GLU A 147 -10.75 47.89 -0.26
C GLU A 147 -9.75 47.75 0.93
N LYS A 148 -10.16 48.06 2.17
CA LYS A 148 -9.24 47.99 3.34
C LYS A 148 -9.07 46.58 3.91
N SER A 149 -9.99 45.67 3.62
CA SER A 149 -9.93 44.27 4.11
C SER A 149 -8.74 43.50 3.48
N SER A 150 -8.43 43.78 2.21
CA SER A 150 -7.39 43.10 1.43
C SER A 150 -5.97 43.32 1.99
N SER A 151 -5.58 44.57 2.28
CA SER A 151 -4.23 44.89 2.77
C SER A 151 -3.96 44.33 4.17
N THR A 152 -4.93 44.42 5.08
CA THR A 152 -4.83 43.87 6.44
C THR A 152 -4.75 42.34 6.40
N ARG A 153 -5.55 41.71 5.54
CA ARG A 153 -5.55 40.25 5.35
C ARG A 153 -4.20 39.73 4.84
N GLN A 154 -3.56 40.44 3.92
CA GLN A 154 -2.21 40.08 3.44
C GLN A 154 -1.14 40.14 4.56
N VAL A 155 -1.18 41.17 5.42
CA VAL A 155 -0.27 41.29 6.55
C VAL A 155 -0.48 40.14 7.56
N PHE A 156 -1.74 39.80 7.86
CA PHE A 156 -2.05 38.69 8.76
C PHE A 156 -1.68 37.33 8.16
N ARG A 157 -1.86 37.12 6.85
CA ARG A 157 -1.40 35.91 6.16
C ARG A 157 0.11 35.73 6.28
N LYS A 158 0.87 36.81 6.08
CA LYS A 158 2.33 36.79 6.28
C LYS A 158 2.68 36.40 7.72
N LYS A 159 2.03 37.03 8.70
CA LYS A 159 2.22 36.73 10.13
C LYS A 159 1.86 35.28 10.51
N LEU A 160 0.84 34.72 9.86
CA LEU A 160 0.41 33.32 10.03
C LEU A 160 1.48 32.35 9.52
N ARG A 161 2.00 32.60 8.30
CA ARG A 161 3.07 31.79 7.69
C ARG A 161 4.40 31.89 8.43
N GLU A 162 4.69 33.03 9.04
CA GLU A 162 5.86 33.25 9.90
C GLU A 162 5.71 32.63 11.30
N GLY A 163 4.55 32.04 11.63
CA GLY A 163 4.30 31.41 12.93
C GLY A 163 4.07 32.37 14.09
N SER A 164 4.04 33.69 13.84
CA SER A 164 3.88 34.73 14.88
C SER A 164 2.51 34.72 15.57
N LEU A 165 1.55 33.95 15.05
CA LEU A 165 0.19 33.84 15.57
C LEU A 165 -0.11 32.48 16.20
N ASN A 166 0.84 31.54 16.24
CA ASN A 166 0.61 30.14 16.62
C ASN A 166 -0.11 29.98 17.98
N ASP A 167 0.31 30.75 18.98
CA ASP A 167 -0.20 30.66 20.35
C ASP A 167 -1.50 31.44 20.58
N LYS A 168 -2.00 32.17 19.57
CA LYS A 168 -3.27 32.89 19.72
C LYS A 168 -4.42 31.90 19.74
N GLU A 169 -5.37 32.13 20.65
CA GLU A 169 -6.61 31.38 20.68
C GLU A 169 -7.63 32.00 19.72
N ILE A 170 -8.29 31.16 18.93
CA ILE A 170 -9.40 31.52 18.06
C ILE A 170 -10.59 30.62 18.35
N GLU A 171 -11.79 31.15 18.12
CA GLU A 171 -13.01 30.34 18.10
C GLU A 171 -13.36 30.03 16.65
N ILE A 172 -13.35 28.75 16.29
CA ILE A 172 -13.60 28.32 14.91
C ILE A 172 -14.48 27.08 14.88
N ALA A 173 -15.38 27.03 13.90
CA ALA A 173 -16.22 25.86 13.65
C ALA A 173 -15.35 24.74 13.07
N MET A 174 -15.33 23.59 13.75
CA MET A 174 -14.56 22.42 13.34
C MET A 174 -15.47 21.18 13.35
N SER A 175 -15.21 20.25 12.43
CA SER A 175 -15.91 18.97 12.40
C SER A 175 -15.62 18.20 13.69
N GLN A 176 -16.67 17.64 14.28
CA GLN A 176 -16.50 16.75 15.42
C GLN A 176 -16.26 15.33 14.93
N THR A 177 -15.18 14.70 15.39
CA THR A 177 -15.15 13.24 15.45
C THR A 177 -16.14 12.84 16.55
N PRO A 178 -17.27 12.18 16.24
CA PRO A 178 -18.20 11.76 17.27
C PRO A 178 -17.44 10.86 18.25
N ALA A 179 -17.52 11.18 19.55
CA ALA A 179 -16.96 10.32 20.59
C ALA A 179 -17.54 8.91 20.38
N GLY A 180 -16.65 7.93 20.15
CA GLY A 180 -17.04 6.57 19.85
C GLY A 180 -17.91 6.02 20.97
N VAL A 181 -19.12 5.56 20.63
CA VAL A 181 -19.90 4.72 21.53
C VAL A 181 -19.17 3.38 21.59
N GLU A 182 -18.48 3.10 22.70
CA GLU A 182 -17.92 1.77 22.93
C GLU A 182 -19.07 0.81 23.22
N ILE A 183 -19.45 0.04 22.19
CA ILE A 183 -20.43 -1.02 22.32
C ILE A 183 -19.67 -2.26 22.81
N MET A 184 -19.79 -2.58 24.09
CA MET A 184 -19.25 -3.82 24.64
C MET A 184 -20.03 -5.01 24.06
N ALA A 185 -19.38 -5.78 23.18
CA ALA A 185 -20.01 -6.90 22.48
C ALA A 185 -19.43 -8.25 22.91
N PRO A 186 -20.23 -9.34 22.86
CA PRO A 186 -19.75 -10.69 23.14
C PRO A 186 -18.70 -11.16 22.10
N PRO A 187 -17.75 -12.04 22.48
CA PRO A 187 -16.77 -12.59 21.56
C PRO A 187 -17.44 -13.30 20.38
N GLY A 188 -17.03 -12.95 19.15
CA GLY A 188 -17.62 -13.43 17.90
C GLY A 188 -18.49 -12.40 17.14
N MET A 189 -18.76 -11.22 17.72
CA MET A 189 -19.51 -10.12 17.05
C MET A 189 -18.68 -8.85 16.80
N GLU A 190 -17.36 -8.93 16.93
CA GLU A 190 -16.44 -7.79 16.78
C GLU A 190 -16.55 -7.13 15.39
N GLU A 191 -16.65 -7.93 14.33
CA GLU A 191 -16.73 -7.41 12.95
C GLU A 191 -18.03 -6.62 12.71
N MET A 192 -19.17 -7.12 13.22
CA MET A 192 -20.46 -6.44 13.12
C MET A 192 -20.49 -5.13 13.92
N THR A 193 -19.86 -5.10 15.09
CA THR A 193 -19.79 -3.87 15.92
C THR A 193 -18.96 -2.79 15.26
N SER A 194 -17.84 -3.16 14.63
CA SER A 194 -17.02 -2.21 13.86
C SER A 194 -17.78 -1.61 12.68
N GLN A 195 -18.63 -2.41 12.02
CA GLN A 195 -19.44 -1.98 10.89
C GLN A 195 -20.57 -1.02 11.32
N LEU A 196 -21.22 -1.30 12.45
CA LEU A 196 -22.23 -0.41 13.05
C LEU A 196 -21.62 0.92 13.52
N GLN A 197 -20.45 0.88 14.14
CA GLN A 197 -19.73 2.08 14.56
C GLN A 197 -19.36 2.97 13.36
N ASN A 198 -18.91 2.37 12.26
CA ASN A 198 -18.63 3.07 11.01
C ASN A 198 -19.90 3.70 10.42
N MET A 199 -21.05 3.01 10.46
CA MET A 199 -22.34 3.57 10.02
C MET A 199 -22.78 4.78 10.88
N PHE A 200 -22.68 4.69 12.21
CA PHE A 200 -23.01 5.80 13.11
C PHE A 200 -22.09 7.01 12.92
N SER A 201 -20.79 6.78 12.69
CA SER A 201 -19.83 7.86 12.45
C SER A 201 -20.10 8.61 11.14
N ASN A 202 -20.55 7.92 10.10
CA ASN A 202 -20.91 8.54 8.82
C ASN A 202 -22.17 9.41 8.89
N MET A 203 -23.12 9.12 9.79
CA MET A 203 -24.35 9.91 9.95
C MET A 203 -24.14 11.23 10.74
N GLY A 204 -23.01 11.35 11.46
CA GLY A 204 -22.65 12.54 12.24
C GLY A 204 -21.63 13.49 11.56
N LYS A 205 -21.13 13.14 10.36
CA LYS A 205 -20.00 13.82 9.70
C LYS A 205 -20.22 15.30 9.37
N ASP A 206 -21.47 15.76 9.27
CA ASP A 206 -21.78 17.14 8.85
C ASP A 206 -21.98 18.12 10.01
N LYS A 207 -21.89 17.66 11.27
CA LYS A 207 -22.02 18.56 12.43
C LYS A 207 -20.68 19.20 12.76
N THR A 208 -20.58 20.51 12.53
CA THR A 208 -19.48 21.33 13.02
C THR A 208 -19.86 21.95 14.37
N THR A 209 -18.88 22.07 15.27
CA THR A 209 -19.04 22.75 16.56
C THR A 209 -17.98 23.83 16.71
N ASN A 210 -18.37 25.01 17.20
CA ASN A 210 -17.40 26.04 17.58
C ASN A 210 -16.56 25.53 18.75
N ARG A 211 -15.24 25.59 18.58
CA ARG A 211 -14.28 25.29 19.64
C ARG A 211 -13.26 26.41 19.73
N LYS A 212 -12.83 26.68 20.96
CA LYS A 212 -11.71 27.57 21.24
C LYS A 212 -10.44 26.75 21.21
N VAL A 213 -9.56 27.04 20.26
CA VAL A 213 -8.31 26.30 20.01
C VAL A 213 -7.20 27.27 19.63
N THR A 214 -5.95 26.83 19.72
CA THR A 214 -4.83 27.63 19.22
C THR A 214 -4.83 27.69 17.69
N VAL A 215 -4.25 28.74 17.11
CA VAL A 215 -4.12 28.88 15.65
C VAL A 215 -3.34 27.69 15.04
N VAL A 216 -2.31 27.20 15.73
CA VAL A 216 -1.52 26.05 15.24
C VAL A 216 -2.34 24.76 15.18
N GLU A 217 -3.16 24.49 16.21
CA GLU A 217 -4.06 23.33 16.23
C GLU A 217 -5.18 23.47 15.19
N ALA A 218 -5.76 24.67 15.09
CA ALA A 218 -6.79 24.98 14.10
C ALA A 218 -6.28 24.74 12.68
N LEU A 219 -5.09 25.26 12.34
CA LEU A 219 -4.49 25.09 11.03
C LEU A 219 -4.29 23.61 10.67
N LYS A 220 -3.79 22.79 11.61
CA LYS A 220 -3.58 21.37 11.36
C LYS A 220 -4.89 20.64 11.04
N HIS A 221 -5.90 20.81 11.89
CA HIS A 221 -7.19 20.13 11.71
C HIS A 221 -7.97 20.64 10.49
N ILE A 222 -8.00 21.94 10.27
CA ILE A 222 -8.70 22.53 9.12
C ILE A 222 -8.00 22.13 7.82
N LYS A 223 -6.66 22.06 7.80
CA LYS A 223 -5.94 21.54 6.62
C LYS A 223 -6.35 20.11 6.29
N GLU A 224 -6.46 19.24 7.30
CA GLU A 224 -6.94 17.86 7.11
C GLU A 224 -8.39 17.83 6.57
N GLU A 225 -9.29 18.68 7.10
CA GLU A 225 -10.66 18.82 6.60
C GLU A 225 -10.72 19.31 5.15
N GLU A 226 -9.98 20.38 4.81
CA GLU A 226 -9.96 20.92 3.45
C GLU A 226 -9.32 19.95 2.47
N ALA A 227 -8.27 19.23 2.87
CA ALA A 227 -7.68 18.16 2.06
C ALA A 227 -8.71 17.05 1.78
N ALA A 228 -9.47 16.61 2.80
CA ALA A 228 -10.48 15.58 2.62
C ALA A 228 -11.61 15.99 1.66
N LYS A 229 -11.97 17.28 1.62
CA LYS A 229 -12.97 17.80 0.66
C LYS A 229 -12.47 17.86 -0.77
N LEU A 230 -11.16 18.07 -0.96
CA LEU A 230 -10.53 18.17 -2.28
C LEU A 230 -10.29 16.81 -2.93
N ILE A 231 -10.42 15.73 -2.17
CA ILE A 231 -10.16 14.36 -2.63
C ILE A 231 -11.47 13.71 -3.08
N ASN A 232 -11.46 13.14 -4.29
CA ASN A 232 -12.53 12.29 -4.77
C ASN A 232 -12.25 10.83 -4.42
N GLU A 233 -12.99 10.28 -3.48
CA GLU A 233 -12.84 8.89 -3.03
C GLU A 233 -13.17 7.86 -4.13
N ASP A 234 -14.04 8.17 -5.07
CA ASP A 234 -14.36 7.24 -6.15
C ASP A 234 -13.24 7.19 -7.20
N ASP A 235 -12.62 8.33 -7.51
CA ASP A 235 -11.43 8.38 -8.38
C ASP A 235 -10.26 7.62 -7.74
N ILE A 236 -10.08 7.73 -6.42
CA ILE A 236 -9.08 6.93 -5.68
C ILE A 236 -9.36 5.45 -5.83
N LYS A 237 -10.61 5.00 -5.63
CA LYS A 237 -10.94 3.57 -5.77
C LYS A 237 -10.64 3.07 -7.18
N THR A 238 -11.09 3.78 -8.22
CA THR A 238 -10.84 3.38 -9.61
C THR A 238 -9.35 3.32 -9.91
N THR A 239 -8.59 4.33 -9.50
CA THR A 239 -7.13 4.38 -9.69
C THR A 239 -6.41 3.28 -8.91
N ALA A 240 -6.86 2.98 -7.69
CA ALA A 240 -6.28 1.96 -6.84
C ALA A 240 -6.55 0.54 -7.35
N VAL A 241 -7.73 0.30 -7.93
CA VAL A 241 -8.06 -0.96 -8.61
C VAL A 241 -7.12 -1.16 -9.80
N ASP A 242 -7.01 -0.18 -10.70
CA ASP A 242 -6.09 -0.25 -11.84
C ASP A 242 -4.64 -0.44 -11.38
N ALA A 243 -4.22 0.27 -10.34
CA ALA A 243 -2.90 0.10 -9.75
C ALA A 243 -2.70 -1.28 -9.11
N ALA A 244 -3.71 -1.92 -8.52
CA ALA A 244 -3.57 -3.27 -8.00
C ALA A 244 -3.44 -4.30 -9.14
N GLU A 245 -4.30 -4.21 -10.16
CA GLU A 245 -4.31 -5.14 -11.30
C GLU A 245 -3.06 -4.99 -12.17
N GLN A 246 -2.72 -3.75 -12.54
CA GLN A 246 -1.64 -3.47 -13.46
C GLN A 246 -0.29 -3.41 -12.78
N ASN A 247 -0.24 -2.85 -11.57
CA ASN A 247 0.86 -2.52 -10.64
C ASN A 247 1.24 -3.54 -9.55
N GLY A 248 0.32 -4.40 -9.14
CA GLY A 248 0.45 -5.21 -7.92
C GLY A 248 1.63 -6.18 -7.91
N ILE A 249 2.19 -6.37 -6.72
CA ILE A 249 3.23 -7.37 -6.41
C ILE A 249 2.83 -8.14 -5.15
N VAL A 250 2.77 -9.46 -5.26
CA VAL A 250 2.50 -10.38 -4.15
C VAL A 250 3.77 -11.16 -3.83
N PHE A 251 4.21 -11.11 -2.57
CA PHE A 251 5.32 -11.91 -2.07
C PHE A 251 4.81 -13.07 -1.21
N LEU A 252 4.96 -14.29 -1.73
CA LEU A 252 4.60 -15.53 -1.05
C LEU A 252 5.85 -16.11 -0.37
N ASP A 253 5.96 -15.90 0.94
CA ASP A 253 7.08 -16.41 1.73
C ASP A 253 6.83 -17.86 2.17
N GLU A 254 7.92 -18.58 2.40
CA GLU A 254 7.89 -19.97 2.89
C GLU A 254 7.08 -20.95 2.02
N ILE A 255 7.09 -20.78 0.70
CA ILE A 255 6.37 -21.68 -0.23
C ILE A 255 6.90 -23.13 -0.16
N ASP A 256 8.15 -23.32 0.29
CA ASP A 256 8.73 -24.64 0.49
C ASP A 256 8.07 -25.42 1.64
N LYS A 257 7.35 -24.75 2.55
CA LYS A 257 6.65 -25.40 3.67
C LYS A 257 5.33 -26.03 3.27
N VAL A 258 4.76 -25.63 2.13
CA VAL A 258 3.54 -26.21 1.55
C VAL A 258 3.85 -27.27 0.47
N CYS A 259 5.13 -27.59 0.26
CA CYS A 259 5.54 -28.75 -0.54
C CYS A 259 5.27 -30.07 0.19
N ARG A 260 5.13 -31.15 -0.57
CA ARG A 260 5.01 -32.51 -0.03
C ARG A 260 6.26 -32.90 0.76
N ARG A 261 6.11 -33.55 1.92
CA ARG A 261 7.25 -34.06 2.71
C ARG A 261 7.26 -35.59 2.73
N GLY A 262 7.79 -36.22 1.68
CA GLY A 262 8.02 -37.68 1.65
C GLY A 262 6.74 -38.52 1.84
N GLU A 263 6.89 -39.86 1.95
CA GLU A 263 5.80 -40.85 1.80
C GLU A 263 4.74 -40.93 2.94
N SER A 264 4.68 -39.97 3.87
CA SER A 264 3.76 -40.06 5.02
C SER A 264 2.37 -39.48 4.72
N GLY A 265 1.48 -40.33 4.20
CA GLY A 265 0.10 -40.00 3.84
C GLY A 265 -0.75 -39.53 5.02
N GLY A 266 -1.19 -38.27 4.98
CA GLY A 266 -2.16 -37.69 5.92
C GLY A 266 -2.12 -36.15 5.93
N ALA A 267 -0.98 -35.56 6.28
CA ALA A 267 -0.79 -34.10 6.31
C ALA A 267 -0.49 -33.49 4.93
N ASP A 268 -0.11 -34.31 3.95
CA ASP A 268 0.28 -33.86 2.62
C ASP A 268 -0.90 -33.30 1.79
N VAL A 269 -2.13 -33.82 2.00
CA VAL A 269 -3.33 -33.39 1.25
C VAL A 269 -3.66 -31.92 1.53
N SER A 270 -3.47 -31.47 2.78
CA SER A 270 -3.73 -30.08 3.17
C SER A 270 -2.68 -29.12 2.59
N ARG A 271 -1.41 -29.53 2.51
CA ARG A 271 -0.32 -28.70 1.97
C ARG A 271 -0.40 -28.53 0.45
N GLU A 272 -0.67 -29.62 -0.27
CA GLU A 272 -0.96 -29.54 -1.71
C GLU A 272 -2.25 -28.76 -1.98
N GLY A 273 -3.25 -28.85 -1.09
CA GLY A 273 -4.47 -28.05 -1.14
C GLY A 273 -4.16 -26.55 -1.24
N VAL A 274 -3.27 -26.04 -0.38
CA VAL A 274 -2.85 -24.62 -0.43
C VAL A 274 -2.24 -24.25 -1.78
N GLN A 275 -1.41 -25.12 -2.37
CA GLN A 275 -0.83 -24.84 -3.69
C GLN A 275 -1.90 -24.78 -4.79
N ARG A 276 -2.92 -25.66 -4.72
CA ARG A 276 -4.05 -25.67 -5.64
C ARG A 276 -4.94 -24.43 -5.46
N ASP A 277 -5.15 -23.99 -4.24
CA ASP A 277 -5.94 -22.80 -3.94
C ASP A 277 -5.21 -21.52 -4.39
N LEU A 278 -3.89 -21.47 -4.29
CA LEU A 278 -3.08 -20.36 -4.81
C LEU A 278 -3.03 -20.30 -6.35
N LEU A 279 -3.24 -21.43 -7.03
CA LEU A 279 -3.06 -21.53 -8.47
C LEU A 279 -3.98 -20.57 -9.25
N PRO A 280 -5.32 -20.51 -9.02
CA PRO A 280 -6.19 -19.54 -9.68
C PRO A 280 -5.71 -18.09 -9.59
N LEU A 281 -5.16 -17.68 -8.44
CA LEU A 281 -4.65 -16.31 -8.26
C LEU A 281 -3.47 -16.02 -9.20
N ILE A 282 -2.59 -17.00 -9.41
CA ILE A 282 -1.38 -16.87 -10.24
C ILE A 282 -1.72 -17.04 -11.73
N GLU A 283 -2.72 -17.86 -12.08
CA GLU A 283 -3.16 -18.07 -13.45
C GLU A 283 -3.98 -16.91 -14.01
N GLY A 284 -4.68 -16.19 -13.14
CA GLY A 284 -5.63 -15.15 -13.52
C GLY A 284 -7.04 -15.56 -13.11
N CYS A 285 -7.56 -14.91 -12.08
CA CYS A 285 -8.96 -15.04 -11.68
C CYS A 285 -9.52 -13.67 -11.31
N THR A 286 -10.82 -13.63 -11.04
CA THR A 286 -11.47 -12.41 -10.55
C THR A 286 -11.85 -12.59 -9.08
N VAL A 287 -11.30 -11.75 -8.21
CA VAL A 287 -11.57 -11.76 -6.77
C VAL A 287 -12.51 -10.62 -6.40
N SER A 288 -13.53 -10.93 -5.60
CA SER A 288 -14.45 -9.91 -5.06
C SER A 288 -13.86 -9.22 -3.84
N THR A 289 -13.90 -7.88 -3.85
CA THR A 289 -13.43 -7.04 -2.75
C THR A 289 -14.44 -5.94 -2.44
N LYS A 290 -14.30 -5.27 -1.28
CA LYS A 290 -15.11 -4.10 -0.93
C LYS A 290 -14.91 -2.88 -1.86
N PHE A 291 -13.89 -2.92 -2.72
CA PHE A 291 -13.59 -1.88 -3.70
C PHE A 291 -14.02 -2.24 -5.12
N GLY A 292 -14.61 -3.43 -5.31
CA GLY A 292 -15.00 -3.96 -6.61
C GLY A 292 -14.32 -5.28 -6.93
N MET A 293 -14.50 -5.72 -8.17
CA MET A 293 -13.90 -6.95 -8.70
C MET A 293 -12.46 -6.67 -9.16
N ILE A 294 -11.53 -7.55 -8.81
CA ILE A 294 -10.11 -7.40 -9.12
C ILE A 294 -9.64 -8.59 -9.95
N LYS A 295 -9.04 -8.31 -11.10
CA LYS A 295 -8.41 -9.30 -11.97
C LYS A 295 -6.94 -9.51 -11.61
N THR A 296 -6.53 -10.77 -11.44
CA THR A 296 -5.16 -11.09 -11.00
C THR A 296 -4.18 -11.36 -12.16
N ASP A 297 -4.65 -11.35 -13.40
CA ASP A 297 -3.94 -11.72 -14.64
C ASP A 297 -2.56 -11.06 -14.82
N HIS A 298 -2.38 -9.87 -14.23
CA HIS A 298 -1.21 -9.02 -14.42
C HIS A 298 -0.46 -8.67 -13.13
N ILE A 299 -0.85 -9.30 -12.01
CA ILE A 299 -0.15 -9.21 -10.73
C ILE A 299 1.14 -10.03 -10.82
N LEU A 300 2.26 -9.45 -10.35
CA LEU A 300 3.52 -10.17 -10.27
C LEU A 300 3.58 -10.97 -8.96
N PHE A 301 3.74 -12.29 -9.06
CA PHE A 301 4.00 -13.14 -7.91
C PHE A 301 5.51 -13.41 -7.76
N ILE A 302 6.00 -13.23 -6.53
CA ILE A 302 7.35 -13.59 -6.12
C ILE A 302 7.21 -14.60 -4.97
N ALA A 303 7.45 -15.86 -5.26
CA ALA A 303 7.51 -16.92 -4.26
C ALA A 303 8.93 -17.05 -3.71
N SER A 304 9.05 -17.38 -2.43
CA SER A 304 10.31 -17.49 -1.71
C SER A 304 10.31 -18.73 -0.84
N GLY A 305 11.43 -19.43 -0.79
CA GLY A 305 11.61 -20.59 0.09
C GLY A 305 13.07 -20.89 0.39
N ALA A 306 13.31 -21.55 1.51
CA ALA A 306 14.65 -22.03 1.85
C ALA A 306 15.00 -23.33 1.12
N PHE A 307 14.01 -24.19 0.90
CA PHE A 307 14.15 -25.47 0.22
C PHE A 307 15.23 -26.37 0.86
N HIS A 308 15.29 -26.36 2.20
CA HIS A 308 16.17 -27.26 2.97
C HIS A 308 15.62 -28.68 3.08
N LEU A 309 14.29 -28.81 3.21
CA LEU A 309 13.59 -30.08 3.42
C LEU A 309 12.75 -30.51 2.21
N ALA A 310 12.68 -29.66 1.19
CA ALA A 310 11.93 -29.86 -0.04
C ALA A 310 12.74 -29.27 -1.19
N LYS A 311 12.47 -29.71 -2.41
CA LYS A 311 13.05 -29.17 -3.64
C LYS A 311 11.98 -28.38 -4.40
N PRO A 312 12.37 -27.42 -5.26
CA PRO A 312 11.42 -26.76 -6.16
C PRO A 312 10.62 -27.73 -7.06
N SER A 313 11.17 -28.92 -7.32
CA SER A 313 10.48 -30.01 -8.03
C SER A 313 9.31 -30.63 -7.27
N ASP A 314 9.23 -30.40 -5.96
CA ASP A 314 8.23 -30.98 -5.06
C ASP A 314 6.97 -30.08 -4.96
N LEU A 315 6.99 -28.92 -5.64
CA LEU A 315 5.78 -28.14 -5.93
C LEU A 315 4.93 -28.86 -6.98
N ILE A 316 3.62 -28.64 -6.97
CA ILE A 316 2.73 -29.21 -8.00
C ILE A 316 3.17 -28.74 -9.41
N PRO A 317 3.11 -29.61 -10.43
CA PRO A 317 3.60 -29.29 -11.78
C PRO A 317 3.01 -27.99 -12.36
N GLU A 318 1.74 -27.73 -12.09
CA GLU A 318 1.00 -26.55 -12.53
C GLU A 318 1.63 -25.27 -11.98
N LEU A 319 1.90 -25.23 -10.68
CA LEU A 319 2.51 -24.09 -10.01
C LEU A 319 3.96 -23.87 -10.47
N GLN A 320 4.70 -24.95 -10.74
CA GLN A 320 6.04 -24.85 -11.33
C GLN A 320 6.03 -24.18 -12.70
N GLY A 321 5.04 -24.49 -13.55
CA GLY A 321 4.86 -23.86 -14.86
C GLY A 321 4.55 -22.37 -14.77
N ARG A 322 3.94 -21.93 -13.67
CA ARG A 322 3.62 -20.52 -13.41
C ARG A 322 4.72 -19.74 -12.72
N LEU A 323 5.82 -20.38 -12.30
CA LEU A 323 7.01 -19.76 -11.71
C LEU A 323 8.25 -19.95 -12.62
N PRO A 324 8.27 -19.35 -13.83
CA PRO A 324 9.30 -19.63 -14.84
C PRO A 324 10.68 -19.06 -14.49
N ILE A 325 10.75 -17.96 -13.73
CA ILE A 325 12.04 -17.37 -13.34
C ILE A 325 12.46 -17.99 -12.01
N ARG A 326 13.50 -18.81 -12.03
CA ARG A 326 14.09 -19.41 -10.82
C ARG A 326 15.43 -18.76 -10.54
N VAL A 327 15.62 -18.27 -9.31
CA VAL A 327 16.86 -17.62 -8.92
C VAL A 327 17.32 -18.07 -7.53
N ASN A 328 18.61 -18.39 -7.42
CA ASN A 328 19.23 -18.76 -6.16
C ASN A 328 19.88 -17.52 -5.52
N LEU A 329 19.69 -17.39 -4.22
CA LEU A 329 20.33 -16.38 -3.38
C LEU A 329 21.37 -17.08 -2.51
N ASN A 330 22.57 -16.50 -2.50
CA ASN A 330 23.71 -17.06 -1.80
C ASN A 330 23.65 -16.72 -0.31
N ALA A 331 24.22 -17.58 0.53
CA ALA A 331 24.47 -17.25 1.92
C ALA A 331 25.40 -16.02 2.01
N LEU A 332 25.17 -15.15 2.98
CA LEU A 332 25.99 -13.97 3.20
C LEU A 332 27.33 -14.35 3.81
N THR A 333 28.40 -13.75 3.31
CA THR A 333 29.75 -13.88 3.87
C THR A 333 29.99 -12.86 4.97
N VAL A 334 31.06 -13.01 5.74
CA VAL A 334 31.49 -12.00 6.74
C VAL A 334 31.70 -10.64 6.09
N GLY A 335 32.32 -10.60 4.89
CA GLY A 335 32.48 -9.36 4.14
C GLY A 335 31.15 -8.75 3.71
N ASP A 336 30.14 -9.54 3.37
CA ASP A 336 28.80 -9.01 3.09
C ASP A 336 28.16 -8.40 4.34
N LEU A 337 28.33 -9.04 5.50
CA LEU A 337 27.81 -8.52 6.78
C LEU A 337 28.46 -7.18 7.16
N GLU A 338 29.77 -7.05 6.99
CA GLU A 338 30.49 -5.78 7.21
C GLU A 338 29.92 -4.67 6.31
N ARG A 339 29.73 -4.98 5.02
CA ARG A 339 29.16 -4.03 4.06
C ARG A 339 27.71 -3.66 4.37
N ILE A 340 26.90 -4.62 4.82
CA ILE A 340 25.50 -4.37 5.22
C ILE A 340 25.39 -3.34 6.35
N LEU A 341 26.40 -3.24 7.22
CA LEU A 341 26.40 -2.26 8.31
C LEU A 341 26.70 -0.83 7.85
N THR A 342 27.37 -0.64 6.72
CA THR A 342 27.93 0.67 6.33
C THR A 342 27.47 1.20 4.98
N GLU A 343 27.14 0.34 4.02
CA GLU A 343 26.84 0.73 2.63
C GLU A 343 25.34 1.00 2.36
N PRO A 344 24.38 0.18 2.84
CA PRO A 344 22.98 0.40 2.54
C PRO A 344 22.47 1.75 3.03
N SER A 345 21.81 2.50 2.15
CA SER A 345 21.11 3.73 2.52
C SER A 345 19.86 3.35 3.32
N ALA A 346 19.83 3.72 4.60
CA ALA A 346 18.61 3.74 5.38
C ALA A 346 17.63 4.72 4.74
N SER A 347 16.41 4.25 4.48
CA SER A 347 15.37 5.03 3.80
C SER A 347 14.25 5.41 4.73
#